data_AF-A0A9W8YEI2-F1
#
_entry.id   AF-A0A9W8YEI2-F1
#
_cell.length_a   1.000
_cell.length_b   1.000
_cell.length_c   1.000
_cell.angle_alpha   90.00
_cell.angle_beta   90.00
_cell.angle_gamma   90.00
#
_symmetry.space_group_name_H-M   'P 1'
#
loop_
_entity.id
_entity.type
_entity.pdbx_description
1 polymer ?
#
loop_
_entity_poly.entity_id
_entity_poly.type
_entity_poly.pdbx_seq_one_letter_code
_entity_poly.pdbx_strand_id
1 'polypeptide(L)'
;MHCLAAAAQHHETKELVLRQRENETREEGALVLKKTNSALSDLTQSREDEDEEVDVESWRDLRKDVKEARANMQEYKEVLVTVLISFEARRTGLKIKNMKIQGNGKALVSIQNMDGTEGELNVSIEDVLVDGNAMALVGIQKGVDIYAFFSK
;
A
#
# COMPACT_ATOMS: atom_id res chain seq x y z
N MET A 1 0.93 -39.37 22.86
CA MET A 1 1.28 -38.01 23.35
C MET A 1 2.49 -37.36 22.64
N HIS A 2 3.09 -37.95 21.59
CA HIS A 2 4.29 -37.38 20.94
C HIS A 2 4.02 -36.31 19.83
N CYS A 3 2.82 -36.25 19.23
CA CYS A 3 2.55 -35.29 18.13
C CYS A 3 2.35 -33.83 18.56
N LEU A 4 1.88 -33.57 19.78
CA LEU A 4 1.62 -32.20 20.26
C LEU A 4 2.91 -31.43 20.54
N ALA A 5 3.94 -32.11 21.05
CA ALA A 5 5.24 -31.51 21.33
C ALA A 5 5.99 -31.13 20.04
N ALA A 6 5.89 -31.96 18.99
CA ALA A 6 6.51 -31.69 17.70
C ALA A 6 5.85 -30.50 16.97
N ALA A 7 4.52 -30.36 17.07
CA ALA A 7 3.78 -29.23 16.49
C ALA A 7 4.11 -27.91 17.20
N ALA A 8 4.26 -27.93 18.53
CA ALA A 8 4.66 -26.76 19.31
C ALA A 8 6.09 -26.29 18.95
N GLN A 9 7.04 -27.22 18.83
CA GLN A 9 8.41 -26.89 18.38
C GLN A 9 8.45 -26.35 16.95
N HIS A 10 7.62 -26.87 16.04
CA HIS A 10 7.53 -26.37 14.66
C HIS A 10 6.91 -24.97 14.57
N HIS A 11 5.96 -24.64 15.46
CA HIS A 11 5.36 -23.31 15.54
C HIS A 11 6.35 -22.27 16.06
N GLU A 12 7.09 -22.63 17.13
CA GLU A 12 8.09 -21.76 17.76
C GLU A 12 9.26 -21.46 16.81
N THR A 13 9.72 -22.46 16.05
CA THR A 13 10.76 -22.25 15.01
C THR A 13 10.25 -21.40 13.85
N LYS A 14 8.97 -21.54 13.45
CA LYS A 14 8.39 -20.72 12.38
C LYS A 14 8.25 -19.25 12.78
N GLU A 15 7.83 -18.97 14.02
CA GLU A 15 7.78 -17.59 14.52
C GLU A 15 9.16 -16.94 14.58
N LEU A 16 10.17 -17.71 14.98
CA LEU A 16 11.54 -17.20 15.08
C LEU A 16 12.12 -16.84 13.70
N VAL A 17 11.85 -17.67 12.68
CA VAL A 17 12.22 -17.40 11.29
C VAL A 17 11.48 -16.17 10.73
N LEU A 18 10.19 -16.01 11.05
CA LEU A 18 9.41 -14.85 10.60
C LEU A 18 9.93 -13.55 11.21
N ARG A 19 10.22 -13.53 12.51
CA ARG A 19 10.81 -12.36 13.18
C ARG A 19 12.18 -11.99 12.62
N GLN A 20 12.98 -12.99 12.29
CA GLN A 20 14.30 -12.76 11.69
C GLN A 20 14.16 -12.10 10.30
N ARG A 21 13.24 -12.60 9.47
CA ARG A 21 12.92 -12.00 8.16
C ARG A 21 12.35 -10.59 8.27
N GLU A 22 11.49 -10.33 9.23
CA GLU A 22 10.95 -8.98 9.48
C GLU A 22 12.06 -7.99 9.85
N ASN A 23 13.02 -8.41 10.68
CA ASN A 23 14.17 -7.59 11.04
C ASN A 23 15.09 -7.33 9.84
N GLU A 24 15.40 -8.36 9.05
CA GLU A 24 16.19 -8.21 7.82
C GLU A 24 15.52 -7.22 6.84
N THR A 25 14.22 -7.37 6.62
CA THR A 25 13.44 -6.48 5.74
C THR A 25 13.42 -5.04 6.27
N ARG A 26 13.36 -4.86 7.61
CA ARG A 26 13.39 -3.56 8.26
C ARG A 26 14.77 -2.89 8.13
N GLU A 27 15.84 -3.66 8.27
CA GLU A 27 17.21 -3.17 8.08
C GLU A 27 17.47 -2.77 6.63
N GLU A 28 17.05 -3.59 5.67
CA GLU A 28 17.12 -3.25 4.24
C GLU A 28 16.33 -1.97 3.93
N GLY A 29 15.10 -1.85 4.45
CA GLY A 29 14.27 -0.66 4.30
C GLY A 29 14.91 0.61 4.89
N ALA A 30 15.51 0.50 6.08
CA ALA A 30 16.24 1.60 6.70
C ALA A 30 17.47 2.02 5.88
N LEU A 31 18.17 1.06 5.28
CA LEU A 31 19.34 1.33 4.44
C LEU A 31 18.95 2.04 3.14
N VAL A 32 17.83 1.64 2.52
CA VAL A 32 17.27 2.32 1.34
C VAL A 32 16.88 3.75 1.68
N LEU A 33 16.15 3.97 2.79
CA LEU A 33 15.77 5.31 3.26
C LEU A 33 16.98 6.19 3.52
N LYS A 34 18.03 5.66 4.15
CA LYS A 34 19.26 6.41 4.39
C LYS A 34 19.95 6.80 3.09
N LYS A 35 20.01 5.90 2.11
CA LYS A 35 20.60 6.18 0.78
C LYS A 35 19.81 7.23 0.01
N THR A 36 18.48 7.14 -0.02
CA THR A 36 17.64 8.16 -0.68
C THR A 36 17.74 9.50 0.02
N ASN A 37 17.76 9.53 1.35
CA ASN A 37 17.86 10.78 2.11
C ASN A 37 19.23 11.45 1.91
N SER A 38 20.31 10.67 1.83
CA SER A 38 21.64 11.18 1.47
C SER A 38 21.66 11.76 0.06
N ALA A 39 21.12 11.05 -0.92
CA ALA A 39 21.06 11.52 -2.31
C ALA A 39 20.21 12.81 -2.44
N LEU A 40 19.13 12.93 -1.68
CA LEU A 40 18.31 14.15 -1.61
C LEU A 40 19.07 15.33 -0.99
N SER A 41 19.88 15.07 0.06
CA SER A 41 20.74 16.08 0.68
C SER A 41 21.82 16.58 -0.28
N ASP A 42 22.44 15.67 -1.03
CA ASP A 42 23.48 16.02 -2.02
C ASP A 42 22.89 16.87 -3.16
N LEU A 43 21.69 16.53 -3.63
CA LEU A 43 20.93 17.31 -4.62
C LEU A 43 20.48 18.70 -4.13
N THR A 44 20.32 18.88 -2.82
CA THR A 44 19.94 20.18 -2.24
C THR A 44 21.16 21.06 -1.99
N GLN A 45 22.29 20.49 -1.60
CA GLN A 45 23.54 21.23 -1.43
C GLN A 45 24.16 21.67 -2.75
N SER A 46 23.99 20.91 -3.85
CA SER A 46 24.48 21.31 -5.17
C SER A 46 23.68 22.43 -5.84
N ARG A 47 22.65 22.98 -5.19
CA ARG A 47 21.73 23.98 -5.76
C ARG A 47 21.87 25.38 -5.13
N GLU A 48 22.72 25.54 -4.12
CA GLU A 48 22.85 26.82 -3.38
C GLU A 48 23.96 27.75 -3.89
N ASP A 49 24.82 27.32 -4.83
CA ASP A 49 25.97 28.11 -5.30
C ASP A 49 25.85 28.64 -6.74
N GLU A 50 24.70 28.52 -7.39
CA GLU A 50 24.49 29.02 -8.76
C GLU A 50 23.28 29.94 -8.82
N ASP A 51 23.53 31.26 -8.69
CA ASP A 51 22.67 32.31 -9.25
C ASP A 51 22.76 32.20 -10.79
N GLU A 52 22.21 31.12 -11.34
CA GLU A 52 22.11 30.90 -12.78
C GLU A 52 20.92 31.71 -13.32
N GLU A 53 21.23 32.57 -14.29
CA GLU A 53 20.26 33.21 -15.16
C GLU A 53 19.34 32.13 -15.71
N VAL A 54 18.09 32.11 -15.24
CA VAL A 54 17.13 31.05 -15.56
C VAL A 54 16.82 31.13 -17.05
N ASP A 55 17.50 30.30 -17.83
CA ASP A 55 17.21 30.11 -19.24
C ASP A 55 15.76 29.60 -19.37
N VAL A 56 14.94 30.37 -20.08
CA VAL A 56 13.50 30.12 -20.25
C VAL A 56 13.28 28.77 -20.95
N GLU A 57 14.25 28.32 -21.72
CA GLU A 57 14.27 27.00 -22.39
C GLU A 57 14.44 25.87 -21.36
N SER A 58 15.40 26.00 -20.44
CA SER A 58 15.63 25.07 -19.31
C SER A 58 14.40 24.93 -18.40
N TRP A 59 13.69 26.02 -18.10
CA TRP A 59 12.47 25.96 -17.30
C TRP A 59 11.30 25.29 -18.01
N ARG A 60 11.25 25.41 -19.34
CA ARG A 60 10.23 24.77 -20.16
C ARG A 60 10.45 23.26 -20.24
N ASP A 61 11.70 22.84 -20.36
CA ASP A 61 12.10 21.43 -20.36
C ASP A 61 11.85 20.81 -18.98
N LEU A 62 12.25 21.47 -17.89
CA LEU A 62 11.94 21.00 -16.54
C LEU A 62 10.44 20.84 -16.29
N ARG A 63 9.61 21.77 -16.80
CA ARG A 63 8.15 21.67 -16.68
C ARG A 63 7.57 20.51 -17.48
N LYS A 64 8.18 20.18 -18.63
CA LYS A 64 7.81 19.03 -19.45
C LYS A 64 8.18 17.73 -18.73
N ASP A 65 9.38 17.65 -18.17
CA ASP A 65 9.86 16.49 -17.42
C ASP A 65 9.02 16.23 -16.17
N VAL A 66 8.64 17.28 -15.43
CA VAL A 66 7.73 17.16 -14.27
C VAL A 66 6.36 16.65 -14.70
N LYS A 67 5.87 17.07 -15.87
CA LYS A 67 4.57 16.59 -16.40
C LYS A 67 4.63 15.12 -16.81
N GLU A 68 5.71 14.71 -17.47
CA GLU A 68 5.97 13.32 -17.84
C GLU A 68 6.15 12.43 -16.61
N ALA A 69 6.94 12.88 -15.61
CA ALA A 69 7.10 12.18 -14.34
C ALA A 69 5.77 12.00 -13.60
N ARG A 70 4.89 13.00 -13.62
CA ARG A 70 3.56 12.92 -13.02
C ARG A 70 2.63 11.94 -13.75
N ALA A 71 2.71 11.89 -15.07
CA ALA A 71 1.99 10.91 -15.88
C ALA A 71 2.48 9.49 -15.57
N ASN A 72 3.80 9.28 -15.57
CA ASN A 72 4.40 7.99 -15.23
C ASN A 72 4.03 7.55 -13.80
N MET A 73 4.05 8.45 -12.82
CA MET A 73 3.60 8.15 -11.45
C MET A 73 2.13 7.71 -11.41
N GLN A 74 1.27 8.33 -12.22
CA GLN A 74 -0.14 7.95 -12.30
C GLN A 74 -0.30 6.56 -12.91
N GLU A 75 0.44 6.24 -13.98
CA GLU A 75 0.46 4.90 -14.57
C GLU A 75 0.98 3.84 -13.58
N TYR A 76 2.09 4.11 -12.86
CA TYR A 76 2.59 3.21 -11.83
C TYR A 76 1.57 2.98 -10.71
N LYS A 77 0.84 4.02 -10.31
CA LYS A 77 -0.24 3.90 -9.32
C LYS A 77 -1.35 2.99 -9.83
N GLU A 78 -1.73 3.10 -11.10
CA GLU A 78 -2.74 2.23 -11.72
C GLU A 78 -2.28 0.78 -11.83
N VAL A 79 -1.02 0.54 -12.18
CA VAL A 79 -0.42 -0.80 -12.20
C VAL A 79 -0.38 -1.39 -10.79
N LEU A 80 0.06 -0.62 -9.78
CA LEU A 80 0.08 -1.08 -8.39
C LEU A 80 -1.32 -1.43 -7.88
N VAL A 81 -2.33 -0.60 -8.18
CA VAL A 81 -3.72 -0.90 -7.85
C VAL A 81 -4.17 -2.19 -8.52
N THR A 82 -3.85 -2.39 -9.80
CA THR A 82 -4.21 -3.60 -10.55
C THR A 82 -3.54 -4.85 -9.95
N VAL A 83 -2.25 -4.77 -9.64
CA VAL A 83 -1.50 -5.88 -9.02
C VAL A 83 -2.07 -6.20 -7.64
N LEU A 84 -2.36 -5.18 -6.82
CA LEU A 84 -2.89 -5.35 -5.48
C LEU A 84 -4.28 -6.00 -5.50
N ILE A 85 -5.19 -5.53 -6.37
CA ILE A 85 -6.50 -6.16 -6.59
C ILE A 85 -6.33 -7.61 -7.05
N SER A 86 -5.41 -7.89 -7.99
CA SER A 86 -5.21 -9.24 -8.50
C SER A 86 -4.60 -10.19 -7.46
N PHE A 87 -3.71 -9.69 -6.60
CA PHE A 87 -3.08 -10.44 -5.53
C PHE A 87 -4.08 -10.75 -4.42
N GLU A 88 -4.87 -9.76 -4.01
CA GLU A 88 -5.96 -9.96 -3.05
C GLU A 88 -7.01 -10.94 -3.58
N ALA A 89 -7.37 -10.86 -4.86
CA ALA A 89 -8.30 -11.80 -5.49
C ALA A 89 -7.80 -13.24 -5.47
N ARG A 90 -6.51 -13.48 -5.72
CA ARG A 90 -5.92 -14.83 -5.64
C ARG A 90 -5.77 -15.33 -4.21
N ARG A 91 -5.46 -14.45 -3.26
CA ARG A 91 -5.20 -14.82 -1.86
C ARG A 91 -6.49 -15.07 -1.08
N THR A 92 -7.53 -14.30 -1.36
CA THR A 92 -8.77 -14.28 -0.54
C THR A 92 -10.00 -14.76 -1.30
N GLY A 93 -9.97 -14.86 -2.63
CA GLY A 93 -11.15 -15.10 -3.47
C GLY A 93 -11.99 -13.85 -3.74
N LEU A 94 -11.55 -12.67 -3.26
CA LEU A 94 -12.26 -11.40 -3.39
C LEU A 94 -12.12 -10.80 -4.79
N LYS A 95 -13.22 -10.66 -5.52
CA LYS A 95 -13.26 -9.94 -6.81
C LYS A 95 -13.90 -8.58 -6.60
N ILE A 96 -13.17 -7.51 -6.87
CA ILE A 96 -13.70 -6.13 -6.84
C ILE A 96 -13.77 -5.60 -8.27
N LYS A 97 -14.92 -5.08 -8.69
CA LYS A 97 -15.09 -4.40 -9.97
C LYS A 97 -15.91 -3.12 -9.84
N ASN A 98 -15.66 -2.16 -10.73
CA ASN A 98 -16.46 -0.94 -10.89
C ASN A 98 -16.63 -0.10 -9.61
N MET A 99 -15.60 0.00 -8.77
CA MET A 99 -15.64 0.89 -7.60
C MET A 99 -15.38 2.35 -8.01
N LYS A 100 -16.28 3.25 -7.62
CA LYS A 100 -16.18 4.69 -7.84
C LYS A 100 -16.24 5.42 -6.50
N ILE A 101 -15.24 6.24 -6.23
CA ILE A 101 -15.18 7.11 -5.06
C ILE A 101 -15.13 8.56 -5.56
N GLN A 102 -16.13 9.36 -5.17
CA GLN A 102 -16.33 10.75 -5.58
C GLN A 102 -16.54 11.63 -4.33
N GLY A 103 -16.46 12.95 -4.51
CA GLY A 103 -16.85 13.91 -3.46
C GLY A 103 -16.11 13.77 -2.12
N ASN A 104 -14.82 13.45 -2.13
CA ASN A 104 -14.00 13.23 -0.91
C ASN A 104 -14.43 12.03 -0.04
N GLY A 105 -15.17 11.08 -0.61
CA GLY A 105 -15.55 9.85 0.06
C GLY A 105 -14.35 8.96 0.41
N LYS A 106 -14.53 8.08 1.39
CA LYS A 106 -13.54 7.07 1.80
C LYS A 106 -14.19 5.70 1.79
N ALA A 107 -13.53 4.70 1.21
CA ALA A 107 -14.01 3.33 1.23
C ALA A 107 -12.89 2.40 1.72
N LEU A 108 -13.22 1.53 2.67
CA LEU A 108 -12.39 0.37 2.99
C LEU A 108 -13.07 -0.86 2.41
N VAL A 109 -12.43 -1.45 1.40
CA VAL A 109 -12.91 -2.67 0.75
C VAL A 109 -11.93 -3.79 1.05
N SER A 110 -12.33 -4.77 1.84
CA SER A 110 -11.44 -5.86 2.23
C SER A 110 -12.20 -7.06 2.80
N ILE A 111 -11.49 -8.19 2.89
CA ILE A 111 -11.82 -9.28 3.80
C ILE A 111 -10.83 -9.18 4.97
N GLN A 112 -11.29 -8.70 6.14
CA GLN A 112 -10.52 -8.74 7.38
C GLN A 112 -11.08 -9.79 8.31
N ASN A 113 -10.25 -10.78 8.63
CA ASN A 113 -10.51 -11.76 9.67
C ASN A 113 -9.37 -11.67 10.69
N MET A 114 -9.60 -10.98 11.82
CA MET A 114 -8.57 -10.81 12.86
C MET A 114 -8.33 -12.06 13.71
N ASP A 115 -9.07 -13.14 13.46
CA ASP A 115 -8.95 -14.42 14.15
C ASP A 115 -8.08 -15.46 13.43
N GLY A 116 -7.47 -15.08 12.30
CA GLY A 116 -6.53 -15.93 11.55
C GLY A 116 -7.20 -17.09 10.78
N THR A 117 -8.54 -17.19 10.77
CA THR A 117 -9.23 -18.15 9.91
C THR A 117 -9.26 -17.67 8.47
N GLU A 118 -8.28 -18.10 7.67
CA GLU A 118 -8.33 -17.97 6.21
C GLU A 118 -9.23 -19.09 5.66
N GLY A 119 -10.45 -18.75 5.27
CA GLY A 119 -11.30 -19.63 4.46
C GLY A 119 -11.27 -19.16 3.00
N GLU A 120 -11.36 -20.08 2.04
CA GLU A 120 -11.62 -19.71 0.64
C GLU A 120 -12.99 -19.03 0.55
N LEU A 121 -12.99 -17.70 0.48
CA LEU A 121 -14.20 -16.88 0.43
C LEU A 121 -14.35 -16.31 -0.97
N ASN A 122 -15.17 -16.96 -1.80
CA ASN A 122 -15.54 -16.41 -3.11
C ASN A 122 -16.55 -15.27 -2.94
N VAL A 123 -16.05 -14.05 -2.78
CA VAL A 123 -16.86 -12.84 -2.64
C VAL A 123 -16.65 -11.96 -3.86
N SER A 124 -17.73 -11.57 -4.53
CA SER A 124 -17.67 -10.61 -5.65
C SER A 124 -18.38 -9.32 -5.22
N ILE A 125 -17.66 -8.20 -5.27
CA ILE A 125 -18.13 -6.86 -4.94
C ILE A 125 -18.09 -6.05 -6.23
N GLU A 126 -19.27 -5.71 -6.75
CA GLU A 126 -19.41 -5.00 -8.02
C GLU A 126 -20.26 -3.74 -7.83
N ASP A 127 -19.98 -2.71 -8.63
CA ASP A 127 -20.75 -1.47 -8.76
C ASP A 127 -20.92 -0.65 -7.46
N VAL A 128 -19.84 -0.47 -6.71
CA VAL A 128 -19.83 0.36 -5.49
C VAL A 128 -19.60 1.84 -5.83
N LEU A 129 -20.54 2.70 -5.44
CA LEU A 129 -20.39 4.16 -5.49
C LEU A 129 -20.35 4.74 -4.08
N VAL A 130 -19.28 5.46 -3.75
CA VAL A 130 -19.16 6.25 -2.52
C VAL A 130 -19.00 7.72 -2.92
N ASP A 131 -19.94 8.56 -2.53
CA ASP A 131 -19.96 9.98 -2.89
C ASP A 131 -20.29 10.87 -1.68
N GLY A 132 -19.94 12.15 -1.75
CA GLY A 132 -20.39 13.16 -0.79
C GLY A 132 -19.84 13.00 0.63
N ASN A 133 -18.52 12.97 0.78
CA ASN A 133 -17.81 12.87 2.08
C ASN A 133 -18.25 11.65 2.91
N ALA A 134 -18.84 10.65 2.25
CA ALA A 134 -19.32 9.42 2.87
C ALA A 134 -18.17 8.46 3.14
N MET A 135 -18.36 7.63 4.17
CA MET A 135 -17.47 6.53 4.49
C MET A 135 -18.18 5.21 4.21
N ALA A 136 -17.49 4.22 3.67
CA ALA A 136 -18.04 2.89 3.40
C ALA A 136 -17.07 1.79 3.86
N LEU A 137 -17.64 0.75 4.48
CA LEU A 137 -16.97 -0.53 4.73
C LEU A 137 -17.65 -1.58 3.84
N VAL A 138 -16.90 -2.20 2.95
CA VAL A 138 -17.45 -3.16 1.97
C VAL A 138 -16.64 -4.45 1.99
N GLY A 139 -17.32 -5.58 2.17
CA GLY A 139 -16.69 -6.90 2.28
C GLY A 139 -16.95 -7.56 3.63
N ILE A 140 -16.14 -8.57 3.97
CA ILE A 140 -16.29 -9.33 5.21
C ILE A 140 -15.35 -8.72 6.25
N GLN A 141 -15.93 -8.18 7.32
CA GLN A 141 -15.20 -7.51 8.39
C GLN A 141 -15.50 -8.21 9.71
N LYS A 142 -14.53 -8.94 10.27
CA LYS A 142 -14.66 -9.59 11.59
C LYS A 142 -13.60 -9.04 12.53
N GLY A 143 -14.04 -8.55 13.69
CA GLY A 143 -13.17 -7.92 14.70
C GLY A 143 -12.88 -6.44 14.47
N VAL A 144 -13.51 -5.81 13.47
CA VAL A 144 -13.43 -4.35 13.27
C VAL A 144 -14.42 -3.65 14.19
N ASP A 145 -13.95 -2.67 14.94
CA ASP A 145 -14.81 -1.73 15.64
C ASP A 145 -15.44 -0.75 14.64
N ILE A 146 -16.67 -1.06 14.25
CA ILE A 146 -17.45 -0.28 13.28
C ILE A 146 -17.67 1.16 13.80
N TYR A 147 -17.82 1.34 15.12
CA TYR A 147 -18.07 2.66 15.69
C TYR A 147 -16.83 3.55 15.61
N ALA A 148 -15.65 2.98 15.90
CA ALA A 148 -14.38 3.68 15.73
C ALA A 148 -14.11 4.05 14.26
N PHE A 149 -14.52 3.21 13.31
CA PHE A 149 -14.34 3.50 11.89
C PHE A 149 -15.18 4.68 11.40
N PHE A 150 -16.41 4.81 11.91
CA PHE A 150 -17.33 5.88 11.52
C PHE A 150 -17.30 7.11 12.45
N SER A 151 -16.58 7.05 13.58
CA SER A 151 -16.36 8.21 14.43
C SER A 151 -15.38 9.16 13.75
N LYS A 152 -15.84 10.38 13.46
CA LYS A 152 -15.03 11.48 12.94
C LYS A 152 -14.00 11.97 13.96
#